data_AF-A0A2T2SBV8-F1
#
_entry.id   AF-A0A2T2SBV8-F1
#
_cell.length_a   1.000
_cell.length_b   1.000
_cell.length_c   1.000
_cell.angle_alpha   90.00
_cell.angle_beta   90.00
_cell.angle_gamma   90.00
#
_symmetry.space_group_name_H-M   'P 1'
#
loop_
_entity.id
_entity.type
_entity.pdbx_description
1 polymer ?
#
loop_
_entity_poly.entity_id
_entity_poly.type
_entity_poly.pdbx_seq_one_letter_code
_entity_poly.pdbx_strand_id
1 'polypeptide(L)' 'MPRPSTSNSALATEDASIPLARPNVTEHERACVQDVLQSQQLSRGPYLEAFEDAMAQRCGTEHAVAVSS' A
#
# COMPACT_ATOMS: atom_id res chain seq x y z
N MET A 1 -23.71 -49.22 -22.46
CA MET A 1 -23.42 -48.02 -21.62
C MET A 1 -24.70 -47.62 -20.90
N PRO A 2 -24.61 -47.24 -19.61
CA PRO A 2 -24.31 -45.84 -19.24
C PRO A 2 -23.08 -45.77 -18.31
N ARG A 3 -21.97 -45.20 -18.81
CA ARG A 3 -21.41 -43.84 -18.62
C ARG A 3 -20.46 -43.76 -17.41
N PRO A 4 -19.15 -43.44 -17.61
CA PRO A 4 -18.26 -43.08 -16.51
C PRO A 4 -18.73 -41.77 -15.89
N SER A 5 -18.72 -41.71 -14.55
CA SER A 5 -19.00 -40.47 -13.81
C SER A 5 -17.81 -39.52 -13.97
N THR A 6 -17.87 -38.67 -14.99
CA THR A 6 -17.14 -37.41 -14.99
C THR A 6 -18.05 -36.36 -14.35
N SER A 7 -17.76 -36.01 -13.11
CA SER A 7 -18.18 -34.73 -12.52
C SER A 7 -16.91 -34.09 -11.99
N ASN A 8 -16.16 -33.43 -12.87
CA ASN A 8 -16.27 -31.99 -13.13
C ASN A 8 -16.15 -31.18 -11.85
N SER A 9 -14.97 -30.57 -11.71
CA SER A 9 -14.56 -29.53 -10.80
C SER A 9 -15.73 -28.62 -10.42
N ALA A 10 -16.39 -28.94 -9.30
CA ALA A 10 -17.32 -28.02 -8.69
C ALA A 10 -16.49 -26.89 -8.08
N LEU A 11 -16.43 -25.80 -8.84
CA LEU A 11 -15.93 -24.49 -8.44
C LEU A 11 -16.24 -24.26 -6.96
N ALA A 12 -15.19 -24.21 -6.14
CA ALA A 12 -15.29 -23.66 -4.81
C ALA A 12 -15.67 -22.18 -4.99
N THR A 13 -16.96 -21.90 -4.96
CA THR A 13 -17.48 -20.57 -4.69
C THR A 13 -17.21 -20.31 -3.21
N GLU A 14 -15.93 -20.15 -2.87
CA GLU A 14 -15.54 -19.32 -1.74
C GLU A 14 -16.18 -17.96 -2.01
N ASP A 15 -16.86 -17.41 -1.02
CA ASP A 15 -17.54 -16.11 -1.09
C ASP A 15 -16.48 -15.05 -1.46
N ALA A 16 -16.32 -14.80 -2.76
CA ALA A 16 -15.19 -14.08 -3.32
C ALA A 16 -15.41 -12.57 -3.13
N SER A 17 -15.28 -12.14 -1.87
CA SER A 17 -15.36 -10.74 -1.48
C SER A 17 -14.33 -9.94 -2.29
N ILE A 18 -14.82 -9.01 -3.11
CA ILE A 18 -13.98 -8.03 -3.80
C ILE A 18 -13.78 -6.87 -2.82
N PRO A 19 -12.57 -6.67 -2.29
CA PRO A 19 -12.34 -5.60 -1.34
C PRO A 19 -12.39 -4.25 -2.05
N LEU A 20 -12.95 -3.24 -1.37
CA LEU A 20 -13.01 -1.86 -1.86
C LEU A 20 -11.61 -1.26 -2.07
N ALA A 21 -10.66 -1.63 -1.23
CA ALA A 21 -9.27 -1.17 -1.31
C ALA A 21 -8.29 -2.31 -1.00
N ARG A 22 -7.15 -2.31 -1.69
CA ARG A 22 -5.99 -3.15 -1.41
C ARG A 22 -4.75 -2.24 -1.39
N PRO A 23 -4.32 -1.74 -0.22
CA PRO A 23 -3.14 -0.89 -0.12
C PRO A 23 -1.93 -1.57 -0.76
N ASN A 24 -1.23 -0.85 -1.63
CA ASN A 24 -0.01 -1.34 -2.26
C ASN A 24 1.18 -0.91 -1.40
N VAL A 25 1.67 -1.82 -0.56
CA VAL A 25 2.82 -1.62 0.33
C VAL A 25 3.81 -2.74 0.03
N THR A 26 4.90 -2.38 -0.62
CA THR A 26 5.98 -3.28 -1.02
C THR A 26 7.07 -3.33 0.06
N GLU A 27 8.16 -4.03 -0.22
CA GLU A 27 9.33 -4.05 0.67
C GLU A 27 10.02 -2.69 0.77
N HIS A 28 9.91 -1.86 -0.27
CA HIS A 28 10.49 -0.52 -0.26
C HIS A 28 9.87 0.35 0.84
N GLU A 29 8.54 0.40 0.92
CA GLU A 29 7.87 1.18 1.97
C GLU A 29 8.17 0.63 3.37
N ARG A 30 8.34 -0.69 3.52
CA ARG A 30 8.70 -1.32 4.80
C ARG A 30 10.10 -0.93 5.26
N ALA A 31 11.07 -0.93 4.35
CA ALA A 31 12.44 -0.51 4.64
C ALA A 31 12.47 0.96 5.09
N CYS A 32 11.77 1.87 4.40
CA CYS A 32 11.69 3.28 4.79
C CYS A 32 11.12 3.47 6.21
N VAL A 33 10.09 2.69 6.60
CA VAL A 33 9.56 2.73 7.98
C VAL A 33 10.60 2.19 8.97
N GLN A 34 11.30 1.12 8.62
CA GLN A 34 12.34 0.55 9.48
C GLN A 34 13.47 1.55 9.74
N ASP A 35 13.88 2.32 8.73
CA ASP A 35 14.89 3.39 8.87
C ASP A 35 14.42 4.48 9.85
N VAL A 36 13.14 4.88 9.81
CA VAL A 36 12.57 5.82 10.77
C VAL A 36 12.55 5.23 12.18
N LEU A 37 12.15 3.98 12.34
CA LEU A 37 12.11 3.31 13.65
C LEU A 37 13.50 3.11 14.27
N GLN A 38 14.54 2.99 13.45
CA GLN A 38 15.92 2.93 13.89
C GLN A 38 16.52 4.32 14.19
N SER A 39 15.86 5.39 13.75
CA SER A 39 16.27 6.77 14.03
C SER A 39 15.87 7.21 15.45
N GLN A 40 16.33 8.40 15.86
CA GLN A 40 15.97 9.01 17.14
C GLN A 40 14.77 9.97 17.06
N GLN A 41 14.16 10.13 15.87
CA GLN A 41 13.10 11.13 15.65
C GLN A 41 11.91 10.52 14.91
N LEU A 42 10.82 10.31 15.65
CA LEU A 42 9.59 9.67 15.12
C LEU A 42 8.53 10.67 14.66
N SER A 43 8.68 11.96 14.95
CA SER A 43 7.72 12.99 14.58
C SER A 43 8.43 14.18 13.94
N ARG A 44 7.84 14.68 12.84
CA ARG A 44 8.30 15.87 12.10
C ARG A 44 9.81 15.82 11.77
N GLY A 45 10.27 14.68 11.27
CA GLY A 45 11.66 14.46 10.90
C GLY A 45 11.97 14.73 9.43
N PRO A 46 13.20 14.46 8.98
CA PRO A 46 13.69 14.81 7.64
C PRO A 46 12.91 14.16 6.50
N TYR A 47 12.30 12.99 6.74
CA TYR A 47 11.43 12.33 5.76
C TYR A 47 10.14 13.12 5.48
N LEU A 48 9.66 13.93 6.43
CA LEU A 48 8.50 14.79 6.23
C LEU A 48 8.86 15.97 5.32
N GLU A 49 9.99 16.62 5.56
CA GLU A 49 10.50 17.73 4.74
C GLU A 49 10.75 17.26 3.29
N ALA A 50 11.42 16.11 3.13
CA ALA A 50 11.65 15.52 1.81
C ALA A 50 10.34 15.17 1.07
N PHE A 51 9.32 14.71 1.80
CA PHE A 51 8.00 14.45 1.22
C PHE A 51 7.30 15.74 0.78
N GLU A 52 7.37 16.79 1.59
CA GLU A 52 6.80 18.10 1.28
C GLU A 52 7.46 18.71 0.03
N ASP A 53 8.78 18.67 -0.08
CA ASP A 53 9.52 19.14 -1.26
C ASP A 53 9.11 18.35 -2.52
N ALA A 54 9.07 17.02 -2.43
CA ALA A 54 8.66 16.15 -3.53
C ALA A 54 7.21 16.41 -3.96
N MET A 55 6.32 16.68 -3.00
CA MET A 55 4.92 17.02 -3.29
C MET A 55 4.77 18.40 -3.91
N ALA A 56 5.51 19.40 -3.44
CA ALA A 56 5.53 20.73 -4.03
C ALA A 56 5.96 20.65 -5.51
N GLN A 57 7.05 19.93 -5.78
CA GLN A 57 7.54 19.68 -7.14
C GLN A 57 6.50 18.94 -7.99
N ARG A 58 5.92 17.86 -7.46
CA ARG A 58 4.94 17.03 -8.18
C ARG A 58 3.66 17.80 -8.52
N CYS A 59 3.22 18.67 -7.64
CA CYS A 59 2.02 19.48 -7.82
C CYS A 59 2.28 20.80 -8.59
N GLY A 60 3.54 21.15 -8.86
CA GLY A 60 3.91 22.40 -9.51
C GLY A 60 3.59 23.65 -8.68
N THR A 61 3.64 23.52 -7.35
CA THR A 61 3.40 24.60 -6.40
C THR A 61 4.69 25.01 -5.70
N GLU A 62 4.72 26.20 -5.11
CA GLU A 62 5.86 26.69 -4.35
C GLU A 62 6.06 25.92 -3.04
N HIS A 63 4.96 25.56 -2.38
CA HIS A 63 4.99 24.90 -1.08
C HIS A 63 3.93 23.80 -0.97
N ALA A 64 4.25 22.75 -0.22
CA ALA A 64 3.32 21.73 0.25
C ALA A 64 3.54 21.53 1.76
N VAL A 65 2.46 21.26 2.49
CA VAL A 65 2.50 21.05 3.94
C VAL A 65 1.75 19.77 4.26
N ALA A 66 2.43 18.82 4.87
CA ALA A 66 1.85 17.56 5.31
C ALA A 66 1.21 17.72 6.70
N VAL A 67 -0.04 17.31 6.80
CA VAL A 67 -0.83 17.31 8.05
C VAL A 67 -1.35 15.91 8.33
N SER A 68 -1.87 15.68 9.54
CA SER A 68 -2.37 14.37 9.95
C SER A 68 -3.68 13.94 9.27
N SER A 69 -4.41 14.85 8.62
CA SER A 69 -5.70 14.59 7.96
C SER A 69 -6.08 15.64 6.93
#